data_AF-A0A538DJV4-F1
#
_entry.id   AF-A0A538DJV4-F1
#
_cell.length_a   1.000
_cell.length_b   1.000
_cell.length_c   1.000
_cell.angle_alpha   90.00
_cell.angle_beta   90.00
_cell.angle_gamma   90.00
#
_symmetry.space_group_name_H-M   'P 1'
#
loop_
_entity.id
_entity.type
_entity.pdbx_description
1 polymer ?
#
loop_
_entity_poly.entity_id
_entity_poly.type
_entity_poly.pdbx_seq_one_letter_code
_entity_poly.pdbx_strand_id
1 'polypeptide(L)'
;MPLLAFVDSFGRSAFVFFDFVTAIVLIVLVLMHSGRDTGMAGMGYVPASQGGTHIVERNLTRLTVVVGVIFFANSIILYHLLL
;
A
#
# COMPACT_ATOMS: atom_id res chain seq x y z
N MET A 1 -21.39 17.88 9.20
CA MET A 1 -20.36 17.11 9.94
C MET A 1 -19.00 17.69 9.54
N PRO A 2 -18.18 18.20 10.47
CA PRO A 2 -17.03 19.05 10.19
C PRO A 2 -15.97 18.42 9.27
N LEU A 3 -15.87 17.09 9.26
CA LEU A 3 -14.94 16.34 8.41
C LEU A 3 -15.25 16.48 6.90
N LEU A 4 -16.52 16.49 6.51
CA LEU A 4 -16.91 16.63 5.10
C LEU A 4 -16.64 18.05 4.58
N ALA A 5 -16.90 19.07 5.39
CA ALA A 5 -16.60 20.46 5.04
C ALA A 5 -15.08 20.71 4.84
N PHE A 6 -14.24 20.02 5.63
CA PHE A 6 -12.79 20.01 5.44
C PHE A 6 -12.39 19.33 4.12
N VAL A 7 -13.00 18.19 3.79
CA VAL A 7 -12.76 17.47 2.52
C VAL A 7 -13.18 18.32 1.32
N ASP A 8 -14.33 18.99 1.39
CA ASP A 8 -14.79 19.91 0.35
C ASP A 8 -13.84 21.11 0.17
N SER A 9 -13.09 21.51 1.21
CA SER A 9 -12.14 22.63 1.16
C SER A 9 -10.91 22.34 0.27
N PHE A 10 -10.54 21.06 0.10
CA PHE A 10 -9.45 20.66 -0.79
C PHE A 10 -9.92 20.28 -2.22
N GLY A 11 -11.23 20.04 -2.39
CA GLY A 11 -11.83 19.67 -3.67
C GLY A 11 -11.72 18.18 -4.00
N ARG A 12 -12.78 17.62 -4.59
CA ARG A 12 -12.92 16.19 -4.91
C ARG A 12 -11.76 15.63 -5.76
N SER A 13 -11.22 16.45 -6.66
CA SER A 13 -10.11 16.07 -7.54
C SER A 13 -8.81 15.75 -6.79
N ALA A 14 -8.53 16.43 -5.68
CA ALA A 14 -7.33 16.19 -4.88
C ALA A 14 -7.37 14.80 -4.23
N PHE A 15 -8.52 14.38 -3.71
CA PHE A 15 -8.70 13.05 -3.12
C PHE A 15 -8.60 11.94 -4.16
N VAL A 16 -9.18 12.13 -5.35
CA VAL A 16 -9.07 11.17 -6.46
C VAL A 16 -7.62 11.00 -6.89
N PHE A 17 -6.88 12.10 -7.04
CA PHE A 17 -5.47 12.05 -7.40
C PHE A 17 -4.64 11.33 -6.33
N PHE A 18 -4.88 11.62 -5.05
CA PHE A 18 -4.17 10.98 -3.94
C PHE A 18 -4.46 9.48 -3.85
N ASP A 19 -5.72 9.07 -4.03
CA ASP A 19 -6.12 7.66 -4.05
C ASP A 19 -5.45 6.90 -5.20
N PHE A 20 -5.44 7.49 -6.40
CA PHE A 20 -4.77 6.92 -7.57
C PHE A 20 -3.26 6.70 -7.36
N VAL A 21 -2.56 7.70 -6.82
CA VAL A 21 -1.13 7.58 -6.50
C VAL A 21 -0.89 6.49 -5.46
N THR A 22 -1.72 6.45 -4.41
CA THR A 22 -1.61 5.44 -3.34
C THR A 22 -1.85 4.02 -3.87
N ALA A 23 -2.80 3.85 -4.79
CA ALA A 23 -3.07 2.57 -5.45
C ALA A 23 -1.87 2.07 -6.26
N ILE A 24 -1.21 2.94 -7.04
CA ILE A 24 0.00 2.58 -7.80
C ILE A 24 1.12 2.16 -6.84
N VAL A 25 1.36 2.93 -5.78
CA VAL A 25 2.38 2.60 -4.77
C VAL A 25 2.09 1.25 -4.13
N LEU A 26 0.84 0.94 -3.80
CA LEU A 26 0.46 -0.36 -3.28
C LEU A 26 0.73 -1.50 -4.24
N ILE A 27 0.38 -1.35 -5.52
CA ILE A 27 0.64 -2.36 -6.53
C ILE A 27 2.13 -2.66 -6.59
N VAL A 28 2.98 -1.62 -6.63
CA VAL A 28 4.44 -1.79 -6.62
C VAL A 28 4.91 -2.51 -5.35
N LEU A 29 4.46 -2.07 -4.17
CA LEU A 29 4.84 -2.68 -2.89
C LEU A 29 4.43 -4.16 -2.76
N VAL A 30 3.26 -4.52 -3.31
CA VAL A 30 2.77 -5.90 -3.34
C VAL A 30 3.58 -6.74 -4.34
N LEU A 31 3.86 -6.22 -5.54
CA LEU A 31 4.68 -6.92 -6.53
C LEU A 31 6.11 -7.17 -6.02
N MET A 32 6.66 -6.23 -5.23
CA MET A 32 7.94 -6.41 -4.56
C MET A 32 7.94 -7.56 -3.53
N HIS A 33 6.78 -7.95 -2.97
CA HIS A 33 6.67 -9.16 -2.15
C HIS A 33 6.65 -10.44 -3.01
N SER A 34 5.97 -10.41 -4.16
CA SER A 34 5.77 -11.58 -5.04
C SER A 34 7.05 -12.10 -5.70
N GLY A 35 8.04 -11.24 -5.95
CA GLY A 35 9.32 -11.64 -6.56
C GLY A 35 10.15 -12.63 -5.75
N ARG A 36 9.81 -12.86 -4.47
CA ARG A 36 10.52 -13.79 -3.58
C ARG A 36 10.10 -15.25 -3.76
N ASP A 37 8.80 -15.50 -3.95
CA ASP A 37 8.21 -16.85 -3.88
C ASP A 37 7.87 -17.46 -5.26
N THR A 38 8.10 -16.73 -6.34
CA THR A 38 7.65 -17.09 -7.70
C THR A 38 8.69 -17.85 -8.56
N GLY A 39 9.84 -18.25 -8.00
CA GLY A 39 10.91 -18.97 -8.73
C GLY A 39 11.48 -20.20 -8.02
N MET A 40 12.53 -20.83 -8.59
CA MET A 40 13.21 -22.01 -8.03
C MET A 40 13.75 -21.80 -6.58
N ALA A 41 13.89 -20.55 -6.13
CA ALA A 41 14.21 -20.19 -4.75
C ALA A 41 13.14 -20.59 -3.72
N GLY A 42 11.86 -20.71 -4.13
CA GLY A 42 10.76 -21.19 -3.29
C GLY A 42 10.66 -22.72 -3.21
N MET A 43 11.40 -23.46 -4.04
CA MET A 43 11.33 -24.94 -4.15
C MET A 43 12.35 -25.68 -3.27
N GLY A 44 12.82 -25.09 -2.16
CA GLY A 44 13.56 -25.80 -1.12
C GLY A 44 15.07 -25.53 -1.02
N TYR A 45 15.60 -24.51 -1.70
CA TYR A 45 16.94 -24.00 -1.40
C TYR A 45 16.85 -22.67 -0.65
N VAL A 46 17.03 -22.72 0.66
CA VAL A 46 17.17 -21.54 1.52
C VAL A 46 18.67 -21.20 1.58
N PRO A 47 19.20 -20.25 0.78
CA PRO A 47 20.60 -19.85 0.91
C PRO A 47 20.80 -19.26 2.31
N ALA A 48 21.78 -19.76 3.06
CA ALA A 48 22.04 -19.50 4.49
C ALA A 48 22.45 -18.05 4.85
N SER A 49 22.11 -17.06 4.01
CA SER A 49 22.34 -15.62 4.23
C SER A 49 21.02 -14.90 4.57
N GLN A 50 20.33 -15.37 5.61
CA GLN A 50 19.04 -14.82 6.09
C GLN A 50 19.18 -13.59 7.03
N GLY A 51 20.39 -13.23 7.48
CA GLY A 51 20.56 -12.25 8.57
C GLY A 51 20.16 -10.80 8.22
N GLY A 52 20.53 -10.32 7.03
CA GLY A 52 20.30 -8.93 6.61
C GLY A 52 19.00 -8.69 5.84
N THR A 53 18.54 -9.70 5.09
CA THR A 53 17.33 -9.60 4.25
C THR A 53 16.05 -9.65 5.09
N HIS A 54 16.03 -10.38 6.20
CA HIS A 54 14.84 -10.52 7.06
C HIS A 54 14.35 -9.18 7.65
N ILE A 55 15.25 -8.20 7.86
CA ILE A 55 14.89 -6.87 8.35
C ILE A 55 14.17 -6.08 7.25
N VAL A 56 14.71 -6.10 6.03
CA VAL A 56 14.14 -5.41 4.86
C VAL A 56 12.75 -5.94 4.55
N GLU A 57 12.55 -7.26 4.64
CA GLU A 57 11.25 -7.89 4.41
C GLU A 57 10.19 -7.44 5.40
N ARG A 58 10.50 -7.48 6.70
CA ARG A 58 9.57 -7.02 7.73
C ARG A 58 9.25 -5.53 7.62
N ASN A 59 10.19 -4.73 7.12
CA ASN A 59 9.96 -3.31 6.87
C ASN A 59 9.10 -3.09 5.63
N LEU A 60 9.32 -3.86 4.56
CA LEU A 60 8.50 -3.81 3.36
C LEU A 60 7.05 -4.21 3.67
N THR A 61 6.84 -5.28 4.44
CA THR A 61 5.50 -5.70 4.89
C THR A 61 4.83 -4.60 5.72
N ARG A 62 5.56 -3.99 6.64
CA ARG A 62 5.02 -2.87 7.45
C ARG A 62 4.63 -1.68 6.60
N LEU A 63 5.45 -1.31 5.61
CA LEU A 63 5.11 -0.25 4.67
C LEU A 63 3.88 -0.61 3.83
N THR A 64 3.79 -1.83 3.28
CA THR A 64 2.61 -2.28 2.53
C THR A 64 1.33 -2.20 3.37
N VAL A 65 1.39 -2.62 4.63
CA VAL A 65 0.23 -2.54 5.55
C VAL A 65 -0.15 -1.09 5.82
N VAL A 66 0.81 -0.22 6.14
CA VAL A 66 0.55 1.21 6.41
C VAL A 66 -0.07 1.89 5.19
N VAL A 67 0.51 1.70 4.00
CA VAL A 67 -0.03 2.27 2.76
C VAL A 67 -1.40 1.66 2.42
N GLY A 68 -1.60 0.37 2.74
CA GLY A 68 -2.87 -0.35 2.55
C GLY A 68 -4.01 0.26 3.35
N VAL A 69 -3.74 0.59 4.61
CA VAL A 69 -4.70 1.26 5.49
C VAL A 69 -5.02 2.67 4.99
N ILE A 70 -4.01 3.43 4.53
CA ILE A 70 -4.20 4.78 3.97
C ILE A 70 -5.08 4.73 2.72
N PHE A 71 -4.80 3.81 1.79
CA PHE A 71 -5.62 3.59 0.60
C PHE A 71 -7.07 3.26 0.95
N PHE A 72 -7.27 2.32 1.87
CA PHE A 72 -8.62 1.91 2.29
C PHE A 72 -9.40 3.07 2.93
N ALA A 73 -8.75 3.85 3.79
CA ALA A 73 -9.35 5.03 4.39
C ALA A 73 -9.74 6.08 3.34
N ASN A 74 -8.86 6.36 2.36
CA ASN A 74 -9.19 7.27 1.25
C ASN A 74 -10.38 6.77 0.42
N SER A 75 -10.40 5.48 0.08
CA SER A 75 -11.53 4.87 -0.65
C SER A 75 -12.86 5.02 0.09
N ILE A 76 -12.89 4.87 1.42
CA ILE A 76 -14.11 5.10 2.22
C ILE A 76 -14.55 6.57 2.17
N ILE A 77 -13.61 7.51 2.34
CA ILE A 77 -13.90 8.95 2.29
C ILE A 77 -14.47 9.32 0.92
N LEU A 78 -13.85 8.81 -0.15
CA LEU A 78 -14.27 9.08 -1.52
C LEU A 78 -15.64 8.48 -1.82
N TYR A 79 -15.93 7.29 -1.33
CA TYR A 79 -17.25 6.67 -1.43
C TYR A 79 -18.33 7.52 -0.76
N HIS A 80 -18.09 8.07 0.44
CA HIS A 80 -19.02 8.98 1.11
C HIS A 80 -19.13 10.37 0.47
N LEU A 81 -18.10 10.83 -0.24
CA LEU A 81 -18.08 12.15 -0.88
C LEU A 81 -18.76 12.16 -2.26
N LEU A 82 -18.74 11.01 -2.94
CA LEU A 82 -19.31 10.84 -4.28
C LEU A 82 -20.79 10.43 -4.25
N LEU A 83 -21.25 9.86 -3.13
CA LEU A 83 -22.65 9.57 -2.80
C LEU A 83 -23.37 10.85 -2.35
#